data_AF-A0A2E6ZWD9-F1
#
_entry.id   AF-A0A2E6ZWD9-F1
#
_cell.length_a   1.000
_cell.length_b   1.000
_cell.length_c   1.000
_cell.angle_alpha   90.00
_cell.angle_beta   90.00
_cell.angle_gamma   90.00
#
_symmetry.space_group_name_H-M   'P 1'
#
loop_
_entity.id
_entity.type
_entity.pdbx_description
1 polymer ?
#
loop_
_entity_poly.entity_id
_entity_poly.type
_entity_poly.pdbx_seq_one_letter_code
_entity_poly.pdbx_strand_id
1 'polypeptide(L)'
;MPPESTAPELSFGLKLMVKCCLTVVVWNALPATIGAQSTYTAAQADAGRLEYDRRCAECHEASDGFPRRAPALSGPGFEDRWGERRIRDLFVRMRDGMPPAGVRPRGESYTNVLAYLLRLNSVPAGATPLDPLSYEPLLGP
;
A
#
# COMPACT_ATOMS: atom_id res chain seq x y z
N MET A 1 33.83 -88.62 -18.06
CA MET A 1 33.05 -88.45 -19.30
C MET A 1 32.94 -86.94 -19.56
N PRO A 2 33.64 -86.37 -20.56
CA PRO A 2 33.40 -85.03 -21.10
C PRO A 2 32.15 -85.11 -22.04
N PRO A 3 31.52 -84.02 -22.57
CA PRO A 3 32.10 -82.85 -23.24
C PRO A 3 31.62 -81.50 -22.65
N GLU A 4 32.35 -80.38 -22.70
CA GLU A 4 33.10 -79.70 -23.77
C GLU A 4 32.24 -78.79 -24.68
N SER A 5 32.67 -77.52 -24.71
CA SER A 5 32.42 -76.48 -25.74
C SER A 5 31.06 -75.75 -25.65
N THR A 6 30.92 -74.43 -25.80
CA THR A 6 31.70 -73.36 -26.46
C THR A 6 31.27 -72.01 -25.83
N ALA A 7 32.18 -71.16 -25.31
CA ALA A 7 32.91 -70.07 -25.98
C ALA A 7 32.11 -68.73 -26.06
N PRO A 8 32.70 -67.57 -26.45
CA PRO A 8 33.21 -66.50 -25.58
C PRO A 8 32.52 -65.13 -25.90
N GLU A 9 32.79 -63.94 -25.33
CA GLU A 9 34.03 -63.14 -25.25
C GLU A 9 33.75 -61.87 -24.39
N LEU A 10 34.81 -61.46 -23.69
CA LEU A 10 35.29 -60.10 -23.35
C LEU A 10 34.29 -58.95 -23.08
N SER A 11 34.22 -58.32 -21.90
CA SER A 11 35.23 -57.74 -20.98
C SER A 11 35.55 -56.24 -21.20
N PHE A 12 35.88 -55.62 -20.06
CA PHE A 12 36.55 -54.34 -19.83
C PHE A 12 35.78 -53.05 -20.05
N GLY A 13 35.62 -52.29 -18.97
CA GLY A 13 35.27 -50.87 -19.10
C GLY A 13 34.95 -50.06 -17.85
N LEU A 14 35.61 -50.27 -16.71
CA LEU A 14 35.58 -49.28 -15.63
C LEU A 14 36.35 -48.01 -16.06
N LYS A 15 35.66 -46.98 -16.56
CA LYS A 15 36.11 -45.56 -16.62
C LYS A 15 34.86 -44.65 -16.60
N LEU A 16 34.55 -43.98 -15.49
CA LEU A 16 35.02 -42.64 -15.10
C LEU A 16 34.04 -41.52 -15.51
N MET A 17 33.84 -40.57 -14.59
CA MET A 17 33.21 -39.23 -14.72
C MET A 17 31.68 -39.12 -14.66
N VAL A 18 31.18 -39.10 -13.42
CA VAL A 18 29.99 -38.29 -13.08
C VAL A 18 30.40 -36.82 -13.23
N LYS A 19 30.03 -36.24 -14.36
CA LYS A 19 30.38 -34.89 -14.79
C LYS A 19 29.38 -33.89 -14.21
N CYS A 20 29.92 -32.84 -13.60
CA CYS A 20 29.27 -31.62 -13.11
C CYS A 20 28.04 -31.18 -13.92
N CYS A 21 26.90 -31.07 -13.24
CA CYS A 21 25.87 -30.09 -13.58
C CYS A 21 25.61 -29.25 -12.32
N LEU A 22 26.50 -28.29 -12.06
CA LEU A 22 26.24 -27.16 -11.18
C LEU A 22 25.11 -26.33 -11.81
N THR A 23 23.86 -26.62 -11.47
CA THR A 23 22.77 -25.69 -11.76
C THR A 23 22.87 -24.56 -10.75
N VAL A 24 23.61 -23.51 -11.10
CA VAL A 24 23.54 -22.22 -10.41
C VAL A 24 22.14 -21.68 -10.67
N VAL A 25 21.24 -21.82 -9.68
CA VAL A 25 19.95 -21.15 -9.70
C VAL A 25 20.23 -19.68 -9.42
N VAL A 26 20.32 -18.87 -10.48
CA VAL A 26 20.42 -17.42 -10.37
C VAL A 26 19.05 -16.90 -9.94
N TRP A 27 18.87 -16.66 -8.64
CA TRP A 27 17.76 -15.84 -8.13
C TRP A 27 17.98 -14.40 -8.58
N ASN A 28 17.46 -14.05 -9.75
CA ASN A 28 17.26 -12.65 -10.07
C ASN A 28 16.15 -12.12 -9.15
N ALA A 29 16.53 -11.43 -8.07
CA ALA A 29 15.61 -10.56 -7.38
C ALA A 29 15.16 -9.49 -8.38
N LEU A 30 13.89 -9.52 -8.77
CA LEU A 30 13.29 -8.46 -9.56
C LEU A 30 13.46 -7.15 -8.76
N PRO A 31 13.98 -6.07 -9.36
CA PRO A 31 14.00 -4.79 -8.68
C PRO A 31 12.56 -4.44 -8.32
N ALA A 32 12.28 -4.24 -7.04
CA ALA A 32 11.04 -3.60 -6.63
C ALA A 32 11.00 -2.28 -7.39
N THR A 33 10.05 -2.13 -8.31
CA THR A 33 9.77 -0.83 -8.90
C THR A 33 9.54 0.10 -7.71
N ILE A 34 10.28 1.20 -7.67
CA ILE A 34 9.99 2.30 -6.74
C ILE A 34 8.69 2.92 -7.26
N GLY A 35 7.58 2.21 -7.07
CA GLY A 35 6.26 2.83 -7.07
C GLY A 35 6.28 3.85 -5.95
N ALA A 36 5.66 5.01 -6.19
CA ALA A 36 5.56 6.08 -5.22
C ALA A 36 5.22 5.47 -3.85
N GLN A 37 6.16 5.56 -2.91
CA GLN A 37 5.97 4.97 -1.59
C GLN A 37 4.75 5.65 -0.98
N SER A 38 3.72 4.88 -0.67
CA SER A 38 2.48 5.41 -0.13
C SER A 38 2.75 6.30 1.09
N THR A 39 2.17 7.49 1.07
CA THR A 39 2.62 8.62 1.87
C THR A 39 1.86 8.75 3.19
N TYR A 40 1.84 7.71 4.03
CA TYR A 40 1.44 7.84 5.45
C TYR A 40 1.73 6.56 6.23
N THR A 41 1.83 6.64 7.56
CA THR A 41 1.95 5.45 8.42
C THR A 41 0.60 4.96 8.94
N ALA A 42 0.46 3.66 9.19
CA ALA A 42 -0.75 3.10 9.80
C ALA A 42 -1.13 3.82 11.13
N ALA A 43 -0.14 4.15 11.95
CA ALA A 43 -0.33 4.89 13.19
C ALA A 43 -0.97 6.28 12.97
N GLN A 44 -0.58 7.01 11.93
CA GLN A 44 -1.23 8.29 11.58
C GLN A 44 -2.69 8.09 11.19
N ALA A 45 -2.99 7.06 10.41
CA ALA A 45 -4.37 6.77 10.01
C ALA A 45 -5.24 6.30 11.19
N ASP A 46 -4.68 5.58 12.16
CA ASP A 46 -5.38 5.19 13.38
C ASP A 46 -5.67 6.38 14.28
N ALA A 47 -4.68 7.24 14.53
CA ALA A 47 -4.89 8.50 15.24
C ALA A 47 -5.91 9.40 14.51
N GLY A 48 -5.86 9.41 13.18
CA GLY A 48 -6.77 10.15 12.32
C GLY A 48 -8.21 9.68 12.40
N ARG A 49 -8.44 8.37 12.46
CA ARG A 49 -9.78 7.80 12.63
C ARG A 49 -10.43 8.29 13.92
N LEU A 50 -9.68 8.32 15.03
CA LEU A 50 -10.20 8.81 16.31
C LEU A 50 -10.63 10.28 16.25
N GLU A 51 -9.86 11.14 15.58
CA GLU A 51 -10.22 12.55 15.41
C GLU A 51 -11.36 12.74 14.39
N TYR A 52 -11.41 11.91 13.34
CA TYR A 52 -12.49 11.88 12.36
C TYR A 52 -13.83 11.56 13.03
N ASP A 53 -13.89 10.48 13.82
CA ASP A 53 -15.10 10.03 14.52
C ASP A 53 -15.64 11.14 15.45
N ARG A 54 -14.74 11.88 16.10
CA ARG A 54 -15.09 12.95 17.06
C ARG A 54 -15.55 14.25 16.42
N ARG A 55 -15.08 14.59 15.22
CA ARG A 55 -15.18 15.98 14.69
C ARG A 55 -15.61 16.09 13.24
N CYS A 56 -15.43 15.03 12.45
CA CYS A 56 -15.69 15.05 11.01
C CYS A 56 -16.97 14.28 10.68
N ALA A 57 -17.14 13.10 11.29
CA ALA A 57 -18.24 12.18 11.00
C ALA A 57 -19.63 12.82 11.18
N GLU A 58 -19.80 13.68 12.18
CA GLU A 58 -21.08 14.33 12.48
C GLU A 58 -21.70 15.06 11.28
N CYS A 59 -20.87 15.63 10.40
CA CYS A 59 -21.32 16.32 9.19
C CYS A 59 -21.11 15.48 7.92
N HIS A 60 -20.02 14.71 7.90
CA HIS A 60 -19.53 14.02 6.70
C HIS A 60 -19.95 12.55 6.60
N GLU A 61 -20.60 11.97 7.60
CA GLU A 61 -21.25 10.67 7.52
C GLU A 61 -22.77 10.82 7.52
N ALA A 62 -23.44 9.85 6.91
CA ALA A 62 -24.87 9.69 7.13
C ALA A 62 -25.06 8.91 8.43
N SER A 63 -26.10 9.23 9.19
CA SER A 63 -26.49 8.49 10.38
C SER A 63 -27.94 8.04 10.26
N ASP A 64 -28.34 7.11 11.13
CA ASP A 64 -29.69 6.55 11.08
C ASP A 64 -30.76 7.64 11.17
N GLY A 65 -31.54 7.77 10.10
CA GLY A 65 -32.62 8.75 10.00
C GLY A 65 -32.19 10.18 9.65
N PHE A 66 -30.89 10.47 9.49
CA PHE A 66 -30.41 11.80 9.14
C PHE A 66 -29.47 11.78 7.93
N PRO A 67 -29.82 12.51 6.85
CA PRO A 67 -28.94 12.60 5.70
C PRO A 67 -27.64 13.34 6.06
N ARG A 68 -26.57 12.95 5.38
CA ARG A 68 -25.26 13.62 5.46
C ARG A 68 -25.41 15.10 5.15
N ARG A 69 -24.82 15.98 5.97
CA ARG A 69 -24.94 17.44 5.87
C ARG A 69 -23.84 18.10 5.04
N ALA A 70 -22.75 17.37 4.79
CA ALA A 70 -21.61 17.79 3.99
C ALA A 70 -21.26 16.72 2.93
N PRO A 71 -20.43 17.02 1.92
CA PRO A 71 -20.03 16.02 0.93
C PRO A 71 -19.38 14.79 1.56
N ALA A 72 -19.54 13.63 0.92
CA ALA A 72 -18.82 12.44 1.33
C ALA A 72 -17.31 12.63 1.24
N LEU A 73 -16.57 12.05 2.20
CA LEU A 73 -15.11 12.09 2.23
C LEU A 73 -14.47 10.81 1.67
N SER A 74 -15.27 10.03 0.93
CA SER A 74 -14.83 8.87 0.18
C SER A 74 -15.74 8.54 -1.00
N GLY A 75 -15.22 7.70 -1.91
CA GLY A 75 -15.93 7.20 -3.09
C GLY A 75 -15.89 8.16 -4.28
N PRO A 76 -16.69 7.89 -5.34
CA PRO A 76 -16.51 8.54 -6.65
C PRO A 76 -16.56 10.07 -6.61
N GLY A 77 -17.52 10.65 -5.88
CA GLY A 77 -17.61 12.12 -5.78
C GLY A 77 -16.46 12.78 -5.01
N PHE A 78 -15.76 12.02 -4.17
CA PHE A 78 -14.52 12.48 -3.53
C PHE A 78 -13.35 12.36 -4.50
N GLU A 79 -13.23 11.21 -5.18
CA GLU A 79 -12.22 10.93 -6.21
C GLU A 79 -12.26 11.99 -7.32
N ASP A 80 -13.43 12.25 -7.91
CA ASP A 80 -13.62 13.25 -8.96
C ASP A 80 -13.19 14.66 -8.52
N ARG A 81 -13.37 14.99 -7.24
CA ARG A 81 -13.07 16.32 -6.70
C ARG A 81 -11.60 16.45 -6.28
N TRP A 82 -11.01 15.39 -5.75
CA TRP A 82 -9.77 15.46 -4.99
C TRP A 82 -8.67 14.52 -5.47
N GLY A 83 -8.99 13.43 -6.18
CA GLY A 83 -8.04 12.37 -6.52
C GLY A 83 -6.76 12.87 -7.21
N GLU A 84 -6.93 13.66 -8.28
CA GLU A 84 -5.81 14.26 -9.03
C GLU A 84 -5.24 15.54 -8.38
N ARG A 85 -5.90 16.05 -7.34
CA ARG A 85 -5.44 17.25 -6.64
C ARG A 85 -4.31 16.90 -5.68
N ARG A 86 -3.57 17.91 -5.24
CA ARG A 86 -2.42 17.71 -4.36
C ARG A 86 -2.86 17.38 -2.94
N ILE A 87 -2.09 16.54 -2.24
CA ILE A 87 -2.24 16.28 -0.80
C ILE A 87 -2.40 17.60 -0.01
N ARG A 88 -1.52 18.57 -0.31
CA ARG A 88 -1.56 19.92 0.27
C ARG A 88 -2.90 20.63 0.11
N ASP A 89 -3.57 20.47 -1.02
CA ASP A 89 -4.81 21.18 -1.30
C ASP A 89 -5.93 20.73 -0.34
N LEU A 90 -6.04 19.41 -0.11
CA LEU A 90 -7.00 18.88 0.84
C LEU A 90 -6.60 19.24 2.28
N PHE A 91 -5.32 19.15 2.63
CA PHE A 91 -4.83 19.56 3.95
C PHE A 91 -5.21 21.00 4.29
N VAL A 92 -4.91 21.95 3.39
CA VAL A 92 -5.24 23.38 3.57
C VAL A 92 -6.74 23.58 3.66
N ARG A 93 -7.54 22.87 2.84
CA ARG A 93 -9.00 22.96 2.92
C ARG A 93 -9.54 22.50 4.27
N MET A 94 -9.05 21.37 4.79
CA MET A 94 -9.47 20.85 6.08
C MET A 94 -9.05 21.77 7.22
N ARG A 95 -7.79 22.21 7.20
CA ARG A 95 -7.27 23.14 8.20
C ARG A 95 -8.11 24.42 8.16
N ASP A 96 -8.17 25.12 7.05
CA ASP A 96 -8.68 26.50 7.06
C ASP A 96 -10.21 26.58 7.01
N GLY A 97 -10.91 25.51 6.63
CA GLY A 97 -12.35 25.52 6.44
C GLY A 97 -13.16 24.57 7.32
N MET A 98 -12.53 23.68 8.10
CA MET A 98 -13.26 22.65 8.86
C MET A 98 -12.84 22.56 10.34
N PRO A 99 -13.76 22.22 11.23
CA PRO A 99 -15.21 22.33 11.04
C PRO A 99 -15.62 23.82 10.88
N PRO A 100 -16.76 24.12 10.22
CA PRO A 100 -17.22 25.50 10.03
C PRO A 100 -17.63 26.18 11.34
N ALA A 101 -17.92 25.39 12.38
CA ALA A 101 -18.17 25.85 13.74
C ALA A 101 -17.59 24.82 14.73
N GLY A 102 -17.29 25.24 15.96
CA GLY A 102 -16.74 24.38 17.00
C GLY A 102 -15.22 24.37 17.08
N VAL A 103 -14.68 23.41 17.84
CA VAL A 103 -13.24 23.36 18.16
C VAL A 103 -12.45 22.67 17.05
N ARG A 104 -11.61 23.45 16.39
CA ARG A 104 -10.71 22.96 15.34
C ARG A 104 -9.61 22.05 15.89
N PRO A 105 -9.27 20.94 15.21
CA PRO A 105 -8.10 20.13 15.53
C PRO A 105 -6.80 20.95 15.64
N ARG A 106 -5.84 20.46 16.42
CA ARG A 106 -4.54 21.12 16.65
C ARG A 106 -3.37 20.15 16.44
N GLY A 107 -2.17 20.70 16.30
CA GLY A 107 -0.96 19.92 16.06
C GLY A 107 -1.09 19.03 14.84
N GLU A 108 -0.68 17.77 14.96
CA GLU A 108 -0.70 16.79 13.87
C GLU A 108 -2.09 16.23 13.56
N SER A 109 -3.14 16.63 14.28
CA SER A 109 -4.47 16.02 14.15
C SER A 109 -5.03 16.10 12.73
N TYR A 110 -4.84 17.22 12.01
CA TYR A 110 -5.29 17.31 10.60
C TYR A 110 -4.47 16.44 9.67
N THR A 111 -3.16 16.30 9.90
CA THR A 111 -2.30 15.39 9.14
C THR A 111 -2.73 13.94 9.37
N ASN A 112 -3.05 13.58 10.60
CA ASN A 112 -3.54 12.25 10.94
C ASN A 112 -4.92 12.00 10.31
N VAL A 113 -5.85 12.96 10.36
CA VAL A 113 -7.14 12.86 9.66
C VAL A 113 -6.91 12.70 8.15
N LEU A 114 -5.96 13.42 7.54
CA LEU A 114 -5.63 13.25 6.12
C LEU A 114 -5.15 11.82 5.83
N ALA A 115 -4.25 11.27 6.65
CA ALA A 115 -3.80 9.89 6.54
C ALA A 115 -4.97 8.89 6.67
N TYR A 116 -5.93 9.17 7.54
CA TYR A 116 -7.15 8.36 7.63
C TYR A 116 -8.01 8.45 6.37
N LEU A 117 -8.16 9.64 5.78
CA LEU A 117 -8.91 9.80 4.53
C LEU A 117 -8.25 9.07 3.36
N LEU A 118 -6.91 9.05 3.30
CA LEU A 118 -6.18 8.23 2.32
C LEU A 118 -6.52 6.75 2.49
N ARG A 119 -6.46 6.24 3.73
CA ARG A 119 -6.88 4.86 4.05
C ARG A 119 -8.35 4.59 3.69
N LEU A 120 -9.24 5.52 3.99
CA LEU A 120 -10.68 5.41 3.70
C LEU A 120 -10.95 5.34 2.19
N ASN A 121 -10.05 5.89 1.37
CA ASN A 121 -10.07 5.83 -0.08
C ASN A 121 -9.09 4.79 -0.64
N SER A 122 -8.83 3.73 0.13
CA SER A 122 -8.06 2.53 -0.30
C SER A 122 -6.61 2.77 -0.70
N VAL A 123 -6.02 3.92 -0.37
CA VAL A 123 -4.57 4.10 -0.48
C VAL A 123 -3.92 3.21 0.59
N PRO A 124 -2.92 2.38 0.25
CA PRO A 124 -2.24 1.53 1.24
C PRO A 124 -1.35 2.37 2.18
N ALA A 125 -1.10 1.88 3.39
CA ALA A 125 -0.16 2.53 4.31
C ALA A 125 1.29 2.22 3.92
N GLY A 126 2.18 3.20 4.11
CA GLY A 126 3.63 3.07 3.92
C GLY A 126 4.42 3.21 5.22
N ALA A 127 5.74 3.30 5.06
CA ALA A 127 6.67 3.47 6.18
C ALA A 127 7.02 4.95 6.47
N THR A 128 6.74 5.84 5.52
CA THR A 128 7.09 7.26 5.62
C THR A 128 5.91 8.05 6.19
N PRO A 129 6.12 8.89 7.23
CA PRO A 129 5.09 9.80 7.71
C PRO A 129 4.58 10.72 6.59
N LEU A 130 3.27 10.96 6.57
CA LEU A 130 2.63 11.87 5.62
C LEU A 130 3.21 13.29 5.77
N ASP A 131 3.74 13.85 4.68
CA ASP A 131 3.95 15.29 4.57
C ASP A 131 2.64 15.96 4.11
N PRO A 132 1.96 16.72 5.00
CA PRO A 132 0.69 17.37 4.68
C PRO A 132 0.83 18.48 3.63
N LEU A 133 2.04 18.93 3.30
CA LEU A 133 2.30 19.97 2.31
C LEU A 133 2.89 19.43 1.00
N SER A 134 2.88 18.11 0.83
CA SER A 134 3.32 17.43 -0.38
C SER A 134 2.54 17.89 -1.63
N TYR A 135 3.24 17.93 -2.75
CA TYR A 135 2.72 18.26 -4.08
C TYR A 135 2.34 17.01 -4.89
N GLU A 136 2.47 15.81 -4.32
CA GLU A 136 1.98 14.57 -4.90
C GLU A 136 0.44 14.60 -5.05
N PRO A 137 -0.12 13.91 -6.06
CA PRO A 137 -1.56 13.68 -6.15
C PRO A 137 -2.10 12.97 -4.90
N LEU A 138 -3.35 13.24 -4.53
CA LEU A 138 -3.96 12.73 -3.31
C LEU A 138 -4.19 11.23 -3.37
N LEU A 139 -4.77 10.73 -4.46
CA LEU A 139 -5.08 9.30 -4.62
C LEU A 139 -4.16 8.59 -5.63
N GLY A 140 -3.20 9.32 -6.20
CA GLY A 140 -2.33 8.81 -7.27
C GLY A 140 -3.10 8.50 -8.57
N PRO A 141 -2.38 8.21 -9.67
CA PRO A 141 -2.92 7.40 -10.76
C PRO A 141 -3.05 5.92 -10.36
#